data_AF-A0A1H9BU82-F1
#
_entry.id   AF-A0A1H9BU82-F1
#
_cell.length_a   1.000
_cell.length_b   1.000
_cell.length_c   1.000
_cell.angle_alpha   90.00
_cell.angle_beta   90.00
_cell.angle_gamma   90.00
#
_symmetry.space_group_name_H-M   'P 1'
#
loop_
_entity.id
_entity.type
_entity.pdbx_description
1 polymer ?
#
loop_
_entity_poly.entity_id
_entity_poly.type
_entity_poly.pdbx_seq_one_letter_code
_entity_poly.pdbx_strand_id
1 'polypeptide(L)'
;MSTRSRSGGGGGFVGAIRADVQRLHGAWMEIVFPRQRGRGHSVMGKWKPESVPQKVGYHGWSVLGIIGLLVLYPLTVLGLATRYYAAKLDSTRTRLGIVGVTGIALLGWGLLTIAWGAMSYMDQVDIPLDAVLAVAAASGVATVATALAATSAKVGGRGLTVVLAYPFAMTALFLPPVVAALVTPSLHPYVLDPSYDFAVWVLDNVLFVGGISEYLRGNYTLEGAAYAGMWFGLSFPLGWFFGIVVALANLVRPSQ
;
A
#
# COMPACT_ATOMS: atom_id res chain seq x y z
N MET A 1 -23.36 26.93 30.85
CA MET A 1 -24.20 25.80 30.37
C MET A 1 -24.31 25.91 28.85
N SER A 2 -23.43 25.24 28.10
CA SER A 2 -23.42 25.25 26.64
C SER A 2 -24.03 23.95 26.12
N THR A 3 -25.25 24.06 25.62
CA THR A 3 -25.92 23.02 24.85
C THR A 3 -25.14 22.81 23.55
N ARG A 4 -24.20 21.86 23.57
CA ARG A 4 -23.72 21.23 22.33
C ARG A 4 -24.92 20.55 21.69
N SER A 5 -25.47 21.16 20.65
CA SER A 5 -26.32 20.47 19.69
C SER A 5 -25.47 19.41 18.99
N ARG A 6 -25.39 18.23 19.61
CA ARG A 6 -25.15 16.98 18.90
C ARG A 6 -26.31 16.85 17.92
N SER A 7 -26.10 17.24 16.66
CA SER A 7 -26.93 16.75 15.56
C SER A 7 -26.61 15.26 15.39
N GLY A 8 -27.23 14.45 16.24
CA GLY A 8 -27.40 13.03 15.99
C GLY A 8 -28.43 12.85 14.87
N GLY A 9 -28.15 11.92 13.96
CA GLY A 9 -29.16 11.31 13.08
C GLY A 9 -29.36 12.00 11.73
N GLY A 10 -28.57 11.58 10.73
CA GLY A 10 -28.75 12.06 9.37
C GLY A 10 -27.91 11.32 8.33
N GLY A 11 -27.86 9.99 8.40
CA GLY A 11 -27.29 9.18 7.34
C GLY A 11 -26.69 7.89 7.87
N GLY A 12 -27.39 6.76 7.69
CA GLY A 12 -26.79 5.44 7.81
C GLY A 12 -25.66 5.24 6.78
N PHE A 13 -25.20 4.01 6.58
CA PHE A 13 -24.17 3.64 5.59
C PHE A 13 -24.33 4.38 4.25
N VAL A 14 -25.56 4.42 3.71
CA VAL A 14 -25.92 5.12 2.47
C VAL A 14 -25.64 6.63 2.52
N GLY A 15 -25.92 7.29 3.65
CA GLY A 15 -25.63 8.72 3.82
C GLY A 15 -24.13 9.02 3.84
N ALA A 16 -23.34 8.11 4.43
CA ALA A 16 -21.89 8.20 4.42
C ALA A 16 -21.30 8.00 3.01
N ILE A 17 -21.81 7.01 2.26
CA ILE A 17 -21.46 6.81 0.85
C ILE A 17 -21.79 8.06 0.02
N ARG A 18 -23.00 8.60 0.17
CA ARG A 18 -23.43 9.78 -0.56
C ARG A 18 -22.52 10.97 -0.28
N ALA A 19 -22.12 11.18 0.97
CA ALA A 19 -21.21 12.25 1.35
C ALA A 19 -19.81 12.07 0.72
N ASP A 20 -19.30 10.83 0.67
CA ASP A 20 -18.00 10.53 0.05
C ASP A 20 -18.02 10.79 -1.46
N VAL A 21 -19.03 10.28 -2.16
CA VAL A 21 -19.21 10.47 -3.61
C VAL A 21 -19.34 11.95 -3.95
N GLN A 22 -20.08 12.72 -3.15
CA GLN A 22 -20.20 14.17 -3.36
C GLN A 22 -18.87 14.91 -3.16
N ARG A 23 -18.05 14.49 -2.19
CA ARG A 23 -16.71 15.08 -1.97
C ARG A 23 -15.76 14.75 -3.10
N LEU A 24 -15.77 13.51 -3.59
CA LEU A 24 -14.95 13.08 -4.72
C LEU A 24 -15.36 13.77 -6.02
N HIS A 25 -16.67 13.84 -6.30
CA HIS A 25 -17.19 14.56 -7.45
C HIS A 25 -16.83 16.05 -7.38
N GLY A 26 -17.00 16.68 -6.22
CA GLY A 26 -16.58 18.07 -6.00
C GLY A 26 -15.08 18.26 -6.19
N ALA A 27 -14.25 17.29 -5.77
CA ALA A 27 -12.81 17.35 -5.96
C ALA A 27 -12.39 17.19 -7.42
N TRP A 28 -13.08 16.33 -8.18
CA TRP A 28 -12.94 16.17 -9.63
C TRP A 28 -13.33 17.45 -10.37
N MET A 29 -14.49 18.01 -10.03
CA MET A 29 -14.97 19.25 -10.65
C MET A 29 -14.02 20.42 -10.36
N GLU A 30 -13.37 20.45 -9.19
CA GLU A 30 -12.40 21.48 -8.81
C GLU A 30 -11.09 21.46 -9.61
N ILE A 31 -10.79 20.38 -10.33
CA ILE A 31 -9.61 20.32 -11.22
C ILE A 31 -9.71 21.37 -12.33
N VAL A 32 -10.91 21.55 -12.88
CA VAL A 32 -11.17 22.45 -14.02
C VAL A 32 -11.97 23.68 -13.61
N PHE A 33 -12.94 23.51 -12.69
CA PHE A 33 -13.85 24.57 -12.27
C PHE A 33 -13.62 24.92 -10.80
N PRO A 34 -13.14 26.13 -10.48
CA PRO A 34 -12.81 26.48 -9.10
C PRO A 34 -14.05 26.47 -8.19
N ARG A 35 -13.84 26.31 -6.87
CA ARG A 35 -14.89 26.41 -5.83
C ARG A 35 -16.02 25.38 -5.97
N GLN A 36 -15.67 24.12 -6.23
CA GLN A 36 -16.64 23.01 -6.30
C GLN A 36 -16.62 22.14 -5.05
N ARG A 37 -15.50 22.09 -4.31
CA ARG A 37 -15.43 21.49 -2.96
C ARG A 37 -16.13 22.42 -1.97
N GLY A 38 -17.27 21.97 -1.44
CA GLY A 38 -18.03 22.70 -0.42
C GLY A 38 -17.32 22.73 0.93
N ARG A 39 -16.29 23.55 1.09
CA ARG A 39 -15.80 23.94 2.42
C ARG A 39 -16.76 25.01 2.94
N GLY A 40 -17.48 24.69 4.02
CA GLY A 40 -18.59 25.47 4.58
C GLY A 40 -18.28 26.89 5.10
N HIS A 41 -17.15 27.48 4.70
CA HIS A 41 -16.70 28.82 5.12
C HIS A 41 -16.30 29.71 3.92
N SER A 42 -16.64 29.33 2.69
CA SER A 42 -16.49 30.21 1.53
C SER A 42 -17.67 31.19 1.50
N VAL A 43 -17.38 32.47 1.75
CA VAL A 43 -18.35 33.59 1.61
C VAL A 43 -18.82 33.73 0.16
N MET A 44 -18.02 33.23 -0.80
CA MET A 44 -18.40 33.09 -2.20
C MET A 44 -19.11 31.75 -2.45
N GLY A 45 -20.26 31.78 -3.13
CA GLY A 45 -20.99 30.59 -3.56
C GLY A 45 -20.22 29.74 -4.58
N LYS A 46 -20.74 28.54 -4.86
CA LYS A 46 -20.15 27.64 -5.89
C LYS A 46 -20.11 28.33 -7.25
N TRP A 47 -19.02 28.11 -8.00
CA TRP A 47 -18.92 28.58 -9.37
C TRP A 47 -20.03 27.96 -10.24
N LYS A 48 -20.67 28.79 -11.07
CA LYS A 48 -21.73 28.39 -12.00
C LYS A 48 -21.37 28.85 -13.42
N PRO A 49 -21.64 28.04 -14.45
CA PRO A 49 -21.40 28.44 -15.83
C PRO A 49 -22.41 29.51 -16.27
N GLU A 50 -21.93 30.59 -16.88
CA GLU A 50 -22.76 31.71 -17.34
C GLU A 50 -23.02 31.64 -18.85
N SER A 51 -22.05 31.16 -19.63
CA SER A 51 -22.14 31.04 -21.08
C SER A 51 -22.50 29.62 -21.56
N VAL A 52 -23.06 29.52 -22.78
CA VAL A 52 -23.41 28.23 -23.40
C VAL A 52 -22.20 27.29 -23.52
N PRO A 53 -21.01 27.72 -23.99
CA PRO A 53 -19.83 26.86 -24.04
C PRO A 53 -19.38 26.37 -22.65
N GLN A 54 -19.46 27.23 -21.62
CA GLN A 54 -19.13 26.85 -20.25
C GLN A 54 -20.11 25.81 -19.70
N LYS A 55 -21.40 25.88 -20.04
CA LYS A 55 -22.40 24.88 -19.65
C LYS A 55 -22.07 23.51 -20.25
N VAL A 56 -21.71 23.46 -21.53
CA VAL A 56 -21.31 22.22 -22.21
C VAL A 56 -20.06 21.64 -21.57
N GLY A 57 -19.02 22.45 -21.36
CA GLY A 57 -17.79 22.01 -20.71
C GLY A 57 -18.02 21.51 -19.27
N TYR A 58 -18.87 22.20 -18.50
CA TYR A 58 -19.21 21.80 -17.13
C TYR A 58 -19.93 20.44 -17.08
N HIS A 59 -20.92 20.22 -17.94
CA HIS A 59 -21.65 18.96 -17.99
C HIS A 59 -20.79 17.83 -18.56
N GLY A 60 -20.00 18.09 -19.61
CA GLY A 60 -19.07 17.11 -20.17
C GLY A 60 -18.04 16.65 -19.13
N TRP A 61 -17.42 17.58 -18.42
CA TRP A 61 -16.48 17.27 -17.34
C TRP A 61 -17.16 16.54 -16.17
N SER A 62 -18.40 16.89 -15.84
CA SER A 62 -19.18 16.20 -14.81
C SER A 62 -19.50 14.76 -15.19
N VAL A 63 -19.85 14.49 -16.45
CA VAL A 63 -20.09 13.13 -16.96
C VAL A 63 -18.81 12.30 -16.88
N LEU A 64 -17.68 12.86 -17.32
CA LEU A 64 -16.37 12.21 -17.15
C LEU A 64 -16.06 11.94 -15.67
N GLY A 65 -16.43 12.86 -14.78
CA GLY A 65 -16.30 12.68 -13.34
C GLY A 65 -17.14 11.54 -12.80
N ILE A 66 -18.37 11.37 -13.28
CA ILE A 66 -19.23 10.24 -12.91
C ILE A 66 -18.61 8.91 -13.36
N ILE A 67 -18.07 8.84 -14.57
CA ILE A 67 -17.38 7.65 -15.07
C ILE A 67 -16.11 7.39 -14.23
N GLY A 68 -15.31 8.43 -13.97
CA GLY A 68 -14.12 8.34 -13.13
C GLY A 68 -14.43 7.89 -11.70
N LEU A 69 -15.60 8.27 -11.16
CA LEU A 69 -16.04 7.83 -9.82
C LEU A 69 -16.29 6.33 -9.74
N LEU A 70 -16.63 5.64 -10.84
CA LEU A 70 -16.74 4.18 -10.85
C LEU A 70 -15.42 3.50 -10.49
N VAL A 71 -14.28 4.16 -10.76
CA VAL A 71 -12.95 3.66 -10.41
C VAL A 71 -12.45 4.30 -9.11
N LEU A 72 -12.59 5.62 -8.95
CA LEU A 72 -12.10 6.36 -7.79
C LEU A 72 -12.81 5.96 -6.49
N TYR A 73 -14.11 5.64 -6.54
CA TYR A 73 -14.85 5.27 -5.33
C TYR A 73 -14.40 3.91 -4.75
N PRO A 74 -14.34 2.81 -5.53
CA PRO A 74 -13.72 1.57 -5.04
C PRO A 74 -12.30 1.75 -4.50
N LEU A 75 -11.47 2.56 -5.18
CA LEU A 75 -10.13 2.88 -4.69
C LEU A 75 -10.19 3.63 -3.36
N THR A 76 -11.08 4.60 -3.16
CA THR A 76 -11.23 5.25 -1.85
C THR A 76 -11.64 4.30 -0.75
N VAL A 77 -12.52 3.34 -1.04
CA VAL A 77 -12.92 2.31 -0.08
C VAL A 77 -11.73 1.43 0.29
N LEU A 78 -10.93 1.02 -0.71
CA LEU A 78 -9.69 0.29 -0.48
C LEU A 78 -8.72 1.11 0.39
N GLY A 79 -8.60 2.42 0.15
CA GLY A 79 -7.77 3.31 0.97
C GLY A 79 -8.26 3.47 2.39
N LEU A 80 -9.59 3.53 2.60
CA LEU A 80 -10.20 3.55 3.92
C LEU A 80 -9.93 2.24 4.66
N ALA A 81 -10.04 1.09 3.98
CA ALA A 81 -9.73 -0.21 4.55
C ALA A 81 -8.24 -0.31 4.92
N THR A 82 -7.33 0.00 3.99
CA THR A 82 -5.88 0.01 4.23
C THR A 82 -5.52 0.92 5.40
N ARG A 83 -6.10 2.13 5.47
CA ARG A 83 -5.89 3.06 6.57
C ARG A 83 -6.41 2.50 7.90
N TYR A 84 -7.58 1.86 7.90
CA TYR A 84 -8.16 1.25 9.10
C TYR A 84 -7.26 0.14 9.65
N TYR A 85 -6.82 -0.78 8.80
CA TYR A 85 -5.90 -1.85 9.23
C TYR A 85 -4.53 -1.30 9.64
N ALA A 86 -4.00 -0.32 8.91
CA ALA A 86 -2.75 0.35 9.25
C ALA A 86 -2.84 1.06 10.62
N ALA A 87 -3.92 1.79 10.91
CA ALA A 87 -4.13 2.45 12.19
C ALA A 87 -4.26 1.45 13.35
N LYS A 88 -4.88 0.29 13.10
CA LYS A 88 -4.98 -0.78 14.09
C LYS A 88 -3.61 -1.38 14.42
N LEU A 89 -2.76 -1.57 13.41
CA LEU A 89 -1.37 -2.00 13.58
C LEU A 89 -0.49 -0.91 14.20
N ASP A 90 -0.76 0.36 13.87
CA ASP A 90 0.00 1.50 14.38
C ASP A 90 -0.29 1.77 15.85
N SER A 91 -1.50 1.46 16.35
CA SER A 91 -1.83 1.48 17.79
C SER A 91 -0.95 0.53 18.61
N THR A 92 -0.68 -0.68 18.07
CA THR A 92 0.28 -1.63 18.64
C THR A 92 1.69 -1.02 18.63
N ARG A 93 2.06 -0.37 17.53
CA ARG A 93 3.35 0.29 17.36
C ARG A 93 3.57 1.53 18.22
N THR A 94 2.53 2.33 18.50
CA THR A 94 2.63 3.49 19.39
C THR A 94 2.87 3.06 20.83
N ARG A 95 2.35 1.88 21.21
CA ARG A 95 2.52 1.31 22.55
C ARG A 95 3.87 0.61 22.74
N LEU A 96 4.37 -0.06 21.69
CA LEU A 96 5.61 -0.85 21.75
C LEU A 96 6.85 -0.07 21.26
N GLY A 97 6.68 1.03 20.53
CA GLY A 97 7.75 1.73 19.86
C GLY A 97 8.34 0.94 18.68
N ILE A 98 9.27 1.56 17.93
CA ILE A 98 9.94 0.91 16.80
C ILE A 98 10.71 -0.32 17.30
N VAL A 99 11.42 -0.18 18.41
CA VAL A 99 12.18 -1.27 19.04
C VAL A 99 11.27 -2.43 19.46
N GLY A 100 10.08 -2.16 20.01
CA GLY A 100 9.17 -3.22 20.42
C GLY A 100 8.48 -3.92 19.25
N VAL A 101 8.14 -3.21 18.16
CA VAL A 101 7.58 -3.87 16.96
C VAL A 101 8.65 -4.71 16.25
N THR A 102 9.83 -4.14 16.06
CA THR A 102 10.98 -4.86 15.51
C THR A 102 11.36 -6.04 16.40
N GLY A 103 11.31 -5.86 17.72
CA GLY A 103 11.55 -6.91 18.71
C GLY A 103 10.49 -8.02 18.67
N ILE A 104 9.20 -7.69 18.56
CA ILE A 104 8.14 -8.71 18.40
C ILE A 104 8.23 -9.41 17.06
N ALA A 105 8.60 -8.72 15.98
CA ALA A 105 8.85 -9.37 14.70
C ALA A 105 10.04 -10.34 14.80
N LEU A 106 11.16 -9.88 15.37
CA LEU A 106 12.34 -10.71 15.63
C LEU A 106 12.04 -11.88 16.56
N LEU A 107 11.24 -11.67 17.62
CA LEU A 107 10.88 -12.72 18.56
C LEU A 107 9.84 -13.67 17.98
N GLY A 108 8.83 -13.18 17.27
CA GLY A 108 7.79 -14.01 16.67
C GLY A 108 8.38 -14.92 15.60
N TRP A 109 9.17 -14.35 14.68
CA TRP A 109 9.85 -15.13 13.68
C TRP A 109 11.00 -15.96 14.27
N GLY A 110 11.80 -15.40 15.17
CA GLY A 110 12.90 -16.11 15.83
C GLY A 110 12.43 -17.27 16.70
N LEU A 111 11.35 -17.12 17.46
CA LEU A 111 10.73 -18.21 18.20
C LEU A 111 10.09 -19.23 17.28
N LEU A 112 9.53 -18.82 16.13
CA LEU A 112 9.06 -19.76 15.13
C LEU A 112 10.23 -20.59 14.56
N THR A 113 11.37 -19.95 14.26
CA THR A 113 12.61 -20.62 13.84
C THR A 113 13.13 -21.57 14.92
N ILE A 114 13.14 -21.14 16.18
CA ILE A 114 13.62 -21.93 17.31
C ILE A 114 12.66 -23.08 17.61
N ALA A 115 11.35 -22.85 17.57
CA ALA A 115 10.34 -23.90 17.81
C ALA A 115 10.39 -24.96 16.71
N TRP A 116 10.55 -24.55 15.44
CA TRP A 116 10.80 -25.49 14.35
C TRP A 116 12.15 -26.20 14.50
N GLY A 117 13.23 -25.48 14.80
CA GLY A 117 14.56 -26.06 15.01
C GLY A 117 14.64 -27.01 16.22
N ALA A 118 13.93 -26.71 17.30
CA ALA A 118 13.82 -27.57 18.48
C ALA A 118 13.00 -28.83 18.18
N MET A 119 11.95 -28.72 17.35
CA MET A 119 11.20 -29.87 16.86
C MET A 119 12.06 -30.79 15.97
N SER A 120 13.09 -30.25 15.29
CA SER A 120 14.10 -31.04 14.57
C SER A 120 15.04 -31.83 15.49
N TYR A 121 15.41 -31.23 16.63
CA TYR A 121 16.40 -31.80 17.55
C TYR A 121 15.85 -32.96 18.40
N MET A 122 14.52 -33.17 18.38
CA MET A 122 13.81 -34.18 19.19
C MET A 122 13.55 -35.50 18.43
N ASP A 123 14.38 -35.86 17.44
CA ASP A 123 14.40 -37.16 16.75
C ASP A 123 13.12 -37.58 15.97
N GLN A 124 12.16 -36.69 15.74
CA GLN A 124 10.96 -37.01 14.92
C GLN A 124 10.92 -36.33 13.54
N VAL A 125 11.80 -35.38 13.23
CA VAL A 125 11.82 -34.70 11.92
C VAL A 125 13.26 -34.32 11.54
N ASP A 126 13.79 -34.89 10.45
CA ASP A 126 15.05 -34.45 9.83
C ASP A 126 14.80 -33.07 9.17
N ILE A 127 15.10 -31.97 9.88
CA ILE A 127 14.92 -30.63 9.32
C ILE A 127 16.24 -30.18 8.68
N PRO A 128 16.26 -29.95 7.35
CA PRO A 128 17.45 -29.51 6.65
C PRO A 128 17.90 -28.13 7.13
N LEU A 129 19.21 -27.92 7.28
CA LEU A 129 19.84 -26.62 7.63
C LEU A 129 19.33 -25.46 6.75
N ASP A 130 18.98 -25.78 5.51
CA ASP A 130 18.38 -24.88 4.52
C ASP A 130 17.11 -24.18 5.05
N ALA A 131 16.27 -24.88 5.81
CA ALA A 131 15.04 -24.33 6.37
C ALA A 131 15.32 -23.32 7.49
N VAL A 132 16.35 -23.57 8.32
CA VAL A 132 16.76 -22.64 9.38
C VAL A 132 17.38 -21.38 8.77
N LEU A 133 18.24 -21.54 7.76
CA LEU A 133 18.82 -20.43 7.02
C LEU A 133 17.76 -19.59 6.31
N ALA A 134 16.72 -20.23 5.75
CA ALA A 134 15.58 -19.55 5.13
C ALA A 134 14.88 -18.61 6.09
N VAL A 135 14.54 -19.09 7.29
CA VAL A 135 13.82 -18.28 8.26
C VAL A 135 14.72 -17.18 8.80
N ALA A 136 16.01 -17.44 9.03
CA ALA A 136 16.97 -16.43 9.48
C ALA A 136 17.14 -15.30 8.45
N ALA A 137 17.35 -15.64 7.17
CA ALA A 137 17.51 -14.66 6.10
C ALA A 137 16.20 -13.86 5.88
N ALA A 138 15.06 -14.53 5.84
CA ALA A 138 13.75 -13.91 5.72
C ALA A 138 13.47 -12.94 6.88
N SER A 139 13.76 -13.35 8.12
CA SER A 139 13.59 -12.53 9.32
C SER A 139 14.47 -11.29 9.30
N GLY A 140 15.73 -11.41 8.88
CA GLY A 140 16.65 -10.29 8.75
C GLY A 140 16.11 -9.22 7.79
N VAL A 141 15.67 -9.64 6.62
CA VAL A 141 15.09 -8.74 5.61
C VAL A 141 13.79 -8.10 6.12
N ALA A 142 12.88 -8.90 6.70
CA ALA A 142 11.63 -8.40 7.28
C ALA A 142 11.88 -7.32 8.32
N THR A 143 12.87 -7.55 9.19
CA THR A 143 13.24 -6.67 10.31
C THR A 143 13.79 -5.35 9.80
N VAL A 144 14.74 -5.38 8.86
CA VAL A 144 15.35 -4.18 8.27
C VAL A 144 14.30 -3.36 7.52
N ALA A 145 13.49 -4.01 6.67
CA ALA A 145 12.43 -3.33 5.91
C ALA A 145 11.37 -2.72 6.84
N THR A 146 10.96 -3.45 7.88
CA THR A 146 10.02 -2.94 8.90
C THR A 146 10.60 -1.73 9.62
N ALA A 147 11.88 -1.77 10.01
CA ALA A 147 12.54 -0.66 10.66
C ALA A 147 12.60 0.58 9.76
N LEU A 148 12.93 0.42 8.48
CA LEU A 148 12.96 1.51 7.49
C LEU A 148 11.58 2.10 7.21
N ALA A 149 10.57 1.24 7.07
CA ALA A 149 9.17 1.68 6.94
C ALA A 149 8.76 2.47 8.18
N ALA A 150 9.16 1.99 9.35
CA ALA A 150 8.83 2.58 10.62
C ALA A 150 9.46 3.97 10.80
N THR A 151 10.77 4.07 10.60
CA THR A 151 11.49 5.35 10.71
C THR A 151 10.96 6.37 9.69
N SER A 152 10.73 5.95 8.45
CA SER A 152 10.18 6.82 7.39
C SER A 152 8.78 7.34 7.74
N ALA A 153 7.92 6.51 8.34
CA ALA A 153 6.60 6.94 8.80
C ALA A 153 6.66 7.89 10.01
N LYS A 154 7.65 7.73 10.90
CA LYS A 154 7.79 8.53 12.13
C LYS A 154 8.42 9.89 11.87
N VAL A 155 9.48 9.93 11.05
CA VAL A 155 10.25 11.14 10.75
C VAL A 155 9.60 11.95 9.63
N GLY A 156 8.81 11.28 8.79
CA GLY A 156 8.26 11.85 7.56
C GLY A 156 6.88 12.50 7.69
N GLY A 157 6.68 13.59 6.93
CA GLY A 157 5.34 14.06 6.56
C GLY A 157 4.66 13.16 5.51
N ARG A 158 3.45 13.54 5.09
CA ARG A 158 2.61 12.75 4.15
C ARG A 158 3.36 12.26 2.90
N GLY A 159 4.23 13.10 2.34
CA GLY A 159 5.03 12.74 1.15
C GLY A 159 6.02 11.61 1.41
N LEU A 160 6.80 11.68 2.49
CA LEU A 160 7.79 10.65 2.81
C LEU A 160 7.13 9.31 3.16
N THR A 161 5.95 9.35 3.79
CA THR A 161 5.16 8.15 4.05
C THR A 161 4.77 7.46 2.74
N VAL A 162 4.25 8.22 1.76
CA VAL A 162 3.87 7.70 0.44
C VAL A 162 5.09 7.18 -0.33
N VAL A 163 6.17 7.95 -0.37
CA VAL A 163 7.34 7.66 -1.23
C VAL A 163 8.20 6.53 -0.68
N LEU A 164 8.36 6.41 0.65
CA LEU A 164 9.28 5.45 1.26
C LEU A 164 8.62 4.49 2.23
N ALA A 165 7.75 4.97 3.13
CA ALA A 165 7.23 4.10 4.19
C ALA A 165 6.35 2.97 3.65
N TYR A 166 5.45 3.26 2.70
CA TYR A 166 4.62 2.22 2.08
C TYR A 166 5.44 1.23 1.24
N PRO A 167 6.39 1.66 0.37
CA PRO A 167 7.31 0.73 -0.29
C PRO A 167 8.05 -0.20 0.64
N PHE A 168 8.68 0.32 1.70
CA PHE A 168 9.39 -0.53 2.66
C PHE A 168 8.44 -1.44 3.45
N ALA A 169 7.20 -1.02 3.72
CA ALA A 169 6.19 -1.90 4.31
C ALA A 169 5.81 -3.04 3.35
N MET A 170 5.71 -2.78 2.05
CA MET A 170 5.50 -3.83 1.05
C MET A 170 6.70 -4.76 0.98
N THR A 171 7.93 -4.23 1.01
CA THR A 171 9.14 -5.05 1.07
C THR A 171 9.15 -5.95 2.30
N ALA A 172 8.75 -5.45 3.47
CA ALA A 172 8.68 -6.23 4.70
C ALA A 172 7.65 -7.38 4.63
N LEU A 173 6.64 -7.27 3.76
CA LEU A 173 5.61 -8.29 3.57
C LEU A 173 5.99 -9.32 2.49
N PHE A 174 6.49 -8.86 1.34
CA PHE A 174 6.70 -9.71 0.16
C PHE A 174 8.10 -10.29 0.03
N LEU A 175 9.12 -9.58 0.51
CA LEU A 175 10.50 -10.02 0.34
C LEU A 175 10.91 -11.20 1.25
N PRO A 176 10.40 -11.36 2.48
CA PRO A 176 10.79 -12.49 3.33
C PRO A 176 10.45 -13.87 2.74
N PRO A 177 9.22 -14.13 2.21
CA PRO A 177 8.92 -15.40 1.54
C PRO A 177 9.81 -15.67 0.32
N VAL A 178 10.15 -14.62 -0.44
CA VAL A 178 11.05 -14.69 -1.60
C VAL A 178 12.45 -15.10 -1.18
N VAL A 179 13.00 -14.47 -0.15
CA VAL A 179 14.34 -14.78 0.36
C VAL A 179 14.38 -16.18 0.96
N ALA A 180 13.32 -16.62 1.64
CA ALA A 180 13.19 -18.00 2.12
C ALA A 180 13.22 -19.00 0.96
N ALA A 181 12.50 -18.72 -0.13
CA ALA A 181 12.46 -19.60 -1.29
C ALA A 181 13.82 -19.73 -2.00
N LEU A 182 14.63 -18.67 -2.03
CA LEU A 182 15.96 -18.71 -2.66
C LEU A 182 16.95 -19.65 -1.99
N VAL A 183 16.74 -19.99 -0.72
CA VAL A 183 17.63 -20.88 0.04
C VAL A 183 16.96 -22.22 0.38
N THR A 184 15.71 -22.44 -0.05
CA THR A 184 14.94 -23.66 0.22
C THR A 184 14.37 -24.23 -1.07
N PRO A 185 14.98 -25.30 -1.62
CA PRO A 185 14.56 -25.91 -2.88
C PRO A 185 13.09 -26.34 -2.93
N SER A 186 12.52 -26.78 -1.80
CA SER A 186 11.12 -27.22 -1.74
C SER A 186 10.09 -26.11 -1.96
N LEU A 187 10.49 -24.85 -1.83
CA LEU A 187 9.63 -23.68 -2.09
C LEU A 187 9.72 -23.19 -3.54
N HIS A 188 10.68 -23.69 -4.34
CA HIS A 188 10.87 -23.25 -5.71
C HIS A 188 9.60 -23.36 -6.58
N PRO A 189 8.87 -24.50 -6.59
CA PRO A 189 7.70 -24.65 -7.47
C PRO A 189 6.53 -23.72 -7.15
N TYR A 190 6.48 -23.22 -5.91
CA TYR A 190 5.36 -22.40 -5.42
C TYR A 190 5.66 -20.91 -5.45
N VAL A 191 6.93 -20.53 -5.40
CA VAL A 191 7.35 -19.13 -5.29
C VAL A 191 8.23 -18.70 -6.45
N LEU A 192 9.27 -19.46 -6.79
CA LEU A 192 10.22 -19.08 -7.84
C LEU A 192 9.63 -19.30 -9.23
N ASP A 193 9.13 -20.50 -9.52
CA ASP A 193 8.66 -20.86 -10.86
C ASP A 193 7.54 -19.92 -11.36
N PRO A 194 6.46 -19.68 -10.59
CA PRO A 194 5.42 -18.74 -11.02
C PRO A 194 5.92 -17.30 -11.16
N SER A 195 6.95 -16.93 -10.41
CA SER A 195 7.51 -15.58 -10.44
C SER A 195 8.46 -15.37 -11.60
N TYR A 196 9.14 -16.40 -12.10
CA TYR A 196 9.88 -16.33 -13.36
C TYR A 196 8.93 -16.11 -14.53
N ASP A 197 7.80 -16.82 -14.56
CA ASP A 197 6.75 -16.60 -15.56
C ASP A 197 6.19 -15.18 -15.48
N PHE A 198 5.93 -14.69 -14.25
CA PHE A 198 5.51 -13.32 -14.03
C PHE A 198 6.58 -12.30 -14.48
N ALA A 199 7.85 -12.54 -14.21
CA ALA A 199 8.95 -11.67 -14.62
C ALA A 199 9.04 -11.56 -16.15
N VAL A 200 8.93 -12.69 -16.84
CA VAL A 200 8.87 -12.73 -18.31
C VAL A 200 7.65 -11.95 -18.81
N TRP A 201 6.47 -12.18 -18.22
CA TRP A 201 5.26 -11.44 -18.59
C TRP A 201 5.40 -9.92 -18.39
N VAL A 202 6.00 -9.47 -17.28
CA VAL A 202 6.24 -8.04 -17.00
C VAL A 202 7.23 -7.46 -18.02
N LEU A 203 8.32 -8.18 -18.33
CA LEU A 203 9.30 -7.74 -19.31
C LEU A 203 8.66 -7.58 -20.71
N ASP A 204 7.79 -8.51 -21.08
CA ASP A 204 7.19 -8.56 -22.42
C ASP A 204 5.99 -7.62 -22.59
N ASN A 205 5.24 -7.32 -21.53
CA ASN A 205 3.98 -6.56 -21.62
C ASN A 205 4.04 -5.16 -20.99
N VAL A 206 4.92 -4.95 -20.02
CA VAL A 206 5.00 -3.68 -19.28
C VAL A 206 6.29 -2.93 -19.59
N LEU A 207 7.42 -3.63 -19.58
CA LEU A 207 8.76 -3.04 -19.74
C LEU A 207 9.31 -3.14 -21.17
N PHE A 208 8.48 -3.52 -22.14
CA PHE A 208 8.84 -3.56 -23.57
C PHE A 208 9.14 -2.17 -24.15
N VAL A 209 8.67 -1.11 -23.47
CA VAL A 209 8.82 0.27 -23.97
C VAL A 209 10.23 0.79 -23.69
N GLY A 210 10.93 1.19 -24.75
CA GLY A 210 12.19 1.93 -24.63
C GLY A 210 13.44 1.08 -24.37
N GLY A 211 13.42 -0.22 -24.70
CA GLY A 211 14.61 -1.08 -24.63
C GLY A 211 14.99 -1.56 -23.22
N ILE A 212 14.13 -1.29 -22.23
CA ILE A 212 14.36 -1.69 -20.82
C ILE A 212 14.36 -3.22 -20.71
N SER A 213 13.50 -3.90 -21.46
CA SER A 213 13.43 -5.37 -21.44
C SER A 213 14.72 -6.02 -21.93
N GLU A 214 15.28 -5.51 -23.03
CA GLU A 214 16.53 -5.97 -23.65
C GLU A 214 17.73 -5.64 -22.78
N TYR A 215 17.74 -4.44 -22.17
CA TYR A 215 18.75 -4.06 -21.20
C TYR A 215 18.76 -4.99 -19.98
N LEU A 216 17.58 -5.28 -19.42
CA LEU A 216 17.47 -6.16 -18.25
C LEU A 216 17.85 -7.60 -18.59
N ARG A 217 17.39 -8.14 -19.73
CA ARG A 217 17.74 -9.50 -20.19
C ARG A 217 19.22 -9.64 -20.58
N GLY A 218 19.83 -8.57 -21.09
CA GLY A 218 21.23 -8.57 -21.52
C GLY A 218 22.24 -8.39 -20.38
N ASN A 219 21.86 -7.73 -19.28
CA ASN A 219 22.77 -7.41 -18.18
C ASN A 219 22.53 -8.21 -16.89
N TYR A 220 21.36 -8.85 -16.74
CA TYR A 220 21.00 -9.54 -15.51
C TYR A 220 20.47 -10.96 -15.78
N THR A 221 21.03 -11.94 -15.08
CA THR A 221 20.42 -13.26 -14.92
C THR A 221 19.51 -13.23 -13.69
N LEU A 222 18.28 -13.71 -13.85
CA LEU A 222 17.30 -13.80 -12.77
C LEU A 222 17.67 -14.96 -11.84
N GLU A 223 18.69 -14.77 -11.01
CA GLU A 223 19.15 -15.74 -10.02
C GLU A 223 19.45 -15.05 -8.68
N GLY A 224 19.14 -15.72 -7.57
CA GLY A 224 19.53 -15.29 -6.23
C GLY A 224 19.19 -13.82 -5.92
N ALA A 225 20.23 -13.00 -5.75
CA ALA A 225 20.10 -11.59 -5.39
C ALA A 225 19.36 -10.75 -6.45
N ALA A 226 19.47 -11.08 -7.74
CA ALA A 226 18.76 -10.37 -8.79
C ALA A 226 17.23 -10.59 -8.69
N TYR A 227 16.82 -11.81 -8.32
CA TYR A 227 15.43 -12.15 -8.08
C TYR A 227 14.86 -11.43 -6.85
N ALA A 228 15.62 -11.36 -5.75
CA ALA A 228 15.24 -10.55 -4.59
C ALA A 228 15.18 -9.05 -4.95
N GLY A 229 16.10 -8.57 -5.79
CA GLY A 229 16.13 -7.21 -6.31
C GLY A 229 14.90 -6.86 -7.16
N MET A 230 14.42 -7.79 -7.98
CA MET A 230 13.16 -7.63 -8.74
C MET A 230 11.97 -7.41 -7.80
N TRP A 231 11.78 -8.30 -6.80
CA TRP A 231 10.68 -8.18 -5.84
C TRP A 231 10.79 -6.93 -4.96
N PHE A 232 12.01 -6.53 -4.61
CA PHE A 232 12.27 -5.25 -3.97
C PHE A 232 11.82 -4.08 -4.87
N GLY A 233 12.19 -4.08 -6.14
CA GLY A 233 11.77 -3.09 -7.13
C GLY A 233 10.25 -3.02 -7.29
N LEU A 234 9.57 -4.17 -7.37
CA LEU A 234 8.10 -4.25 -7.48
C LEU A 234 7.38 -3.76 -6.22
N SER A 235 8.02 -3.86 -5.05
CA SER A 235 7.46 -3.36 -3.79
C SER A 235 7.26 -1.84 -3.81
N PHE A 236 8.02 -1.10 -4.62
CA PHE A 236 7.93 0.36 -4.70
C PHE A 236 6.66 0.83 -5.42
N PRO A 237 6.39 0.43 -6.68
CA PRO A 237 5.13 0.73 -7.35
C PRO A 237 3.90 0.30 -6.53
N LEU A 238 3.95 -0.89 -5.90
CA LEU A 238 2.87 -1.35 -5.02
C LEU A 238 2.71 -0.45 -3.80
N GLY A 239 3.80 -0.08 -3.15
CA GLY A 239 3.80 0.86 -2.03
C GLY A 239 3.21 2.22 -2.41
N TRP A 240 3.58 2.75 -3.57
CA TRP A 240 3.02 4.01 -4.08
C TRP A 240 1.54 3.88 -4.39
N PHE A 241 1.10 2.77 -4.98
CA PHE A 241 -0.32 2.52 -5.22
C PHE A 241 -1.12 2.60 -3.92
N PHE A 242 -0.72 1.87 -2.87
CA PHE A 242 -1.40 1.93 -1.57
C PHE A 242 -1.28 3.31 -0.92
N GLY A 243 -0.13 3.97 -1.03
CA GLY A 243 0.08 5.32 -0.52
C GLY A 243 -0.84 6.36 -1.17
N ILE A 244 -1.01 6.31 -2.50
CA ILE A 244 -1.93 7.17 -3.25
C ILE A 244 -3.36 6.92 -2.83
N VAL A 245 -3.75 5.65 -2.74
CA VAL A 245 -5.11 5.25 -2.37
C VAL A 245 -5.45 5.68 -0.94
N VAL A 246 -4.51 5.58 0.01
CA VAL A 246 -4.69 6.13 1.37
C VAL A 246 -4.73 7.65 1.37
N ALA A 247 -3.91 8.33 0.56
CA ALA A 247 -3.97 9.78 0.42
C ALA A 247 -5.32 10.24 -0.13
N LEU A 248 -5.89 9.50 -1.07
CA LEU A 248 -7.23 9.71 -1.60
C LEU A 248 -8.31 9.51 -0.52
N ALA A 249 -8.21 8.46 0.30
CA ALA A 249 -9.11 8.26 1.44
C ALA A 249 -9.04 9.43 2.45
N ASN A 250 -7.84 9.95 2.72
CA ASN A 250 -7.64 11.11 3.60
C ASN A 250 -8.21 12.41 3.01
N LEU A 251 -8.24 12.55 1.68
CA LEU A 251 -8.91 13.67 1.01
C LEU A 251 -10.43 13.63 1.26
N VAL A 252 -11.04 12.44 1.21
CA VAL A 252 -12.48 12.27 1.38
C VAL A 252 -12.89 12.37 2.86
N ARG A 253 -12.12 11.75 3.76
CA ARG A 253 -12.40 11.69 5.20
C ARG A 253 -11.14 12.02 6.03
N PRO A 254 -10.79 13.31 6.20
CA PRO A 254 -9.56 13.70 6.89
C PRO A 254 -9.58 13.53 8.43
N SER A 255 -10.74 13.29 9.05
CA SER A 255 -10.93 13.38 10.51
C SER A 255 -11.68 12.18 11.12
N GLN A 256 -11.70 11.04 10.42
CA GLN A 256 -12.16 9.76 10.96
C GLN A 256 -11.01 8.78 10.98
#